data_AF-A0A970TUQ8-F1
#
_entry.id   AF-A0A970TUQ8-F1
#
_cell.length_a   1.000
_cell.length_b   1.000
_cell.length_c   1.000
_cell.angle_alpha   90.00
_cell.angle_beta   90.00
_cell.angle_gamma   90.00
#
_symmetry.space_group_name_H-M   'P 1'
#
loop_
_entity.id
_entity.type
_entity.pdbx_description
1 polymer ?
#
loop_
_entity_poly.entity_id
_entity_poly.type
_entity_poly.pdbx_seq_one_letter_code
_entity_poly.pdbx_strand_id
1 'polypeptide(L)'
;MEFMIPPGLKTEHAELHATLRKGTEESDELGAAALAVAELMHPHFLKEEEYALPPLGLLGDLSRGAVAPSARDVLVLTDKLKADLPQMLAEHRSIVAALERLSSAAREAGRPEYVQFAEALTLHAQNEEEVMYPAAILVGEYVRLKTGSA
;
A
#
# COMPACT_ATOMS: atom_id res chain seq x y z
N MET A 1 16.31 -10.51 9.04
CA MET A 1 16.84 -9.21 8.54
C MET A 1 15.69 -8.22 8.44
N GLU A 2 15.90 -6.92 8.63
CA GLU A 2 14.87 -5.90 8.32
C GLU A 2 15.01 -5.50 6.85
N PHE A 3 13.92 -5.60 6.08
CA PHE A 3 13.88 -5.14 4.69
C PHE A 3 13.34 -3.72 4.66
N MET A 4 14.14 -2.79 4.14
CA MET A 4 13.76 -1.39 4.13
C MET A 4 12.73 -1.13 3.01
N ILE A 5 11.60 -0.53 3.37
CA ILE A 5 10.65 0.01 2.38
C ILE A 5 11.38 1.09 1.56
N PRO A 6 11.28 1.09 0.22
CA PRO A 6 11.85 2.16 -0.60
C PRO A 6 11.42 3.54 -0.10
N PRO A 7 12.35 4.50 0.11
CA PRO A 7 12.03 5.78 0.76
C PRO A 7 10.89 6.56 0.10
N GLY A 8 10.78 6.52 -1.24
CA GLY A 8 9.69 7.17 -1.96
C GLY A 8 8.30 6.65 -1.56
N LEU A 9 8.16 5.33 -1.42
CA LEU A 9 6.90 4.70 -0.99
C LEU A 9 6.59 5.03 0.47
N LYS A 10 7.62 5.04 1.34
CA LYS A 10 7.44 5.40 2.75
C LYS A 10 6.98 6.85 2.92
N THR A 11 7.51 7.77 2.12
CA THR A 11 7.09 9.17 2.10
C THR A 11 5.65 9.32 1.59
N GLU A 12 5.30 8.66 0.49
CA GLU A 12 3.94 8.67 -0.05
C GLU A 12 2.90 8.19 0.99
N HIS A 13 3.14 7.05 1.66
CA HIS A 13 2.24 6.55 2.71
C HIS A 13 2.07 7.55 3.86
N ALA A 14 3.16 8.19 4.30
CA ALA A 14 3.11 9.20 5.35
C ALA A 14 2.27 10.42 4.95
N GLU A 15 2.37 10.87 3.69
CA GLU A 15 1.59 11.98 3.15
C GLU A 15 0.10 11.64 3.03
N LEU A 16 -0.23 10.43 2.56
CA LEU A 16 -1.60 9.93 2.49
C LEU A 16 -2.23 9.86 3.90
N HIS A 17 -1.51 9.31 4.88
CA HIS A 17 -1.95 9.28 6.27
C HIS A 17 -2.13 10.68 6.86
N ALA A 18 -1.22 11.61 6.57
CA ALA A 18 -1.32 12.98 7.08
C ALA A 18 -2.54 13.73 6.52
N THR A 19 -2.83 13.54 5.23
CA THR A 19 -4.00 14.14 4.57
C THR A 19 -5.30 13.55 5.11
N LEU A 20 -5.37 12.23 5.24
CA LEU A 20 -6.54 11.55 5.78
C LEU A 20 -6.84 11.98 7.22
N ARG A 21 -5.80 12.10 8.06
CA ARG A 21 -5.93 12.59 9.45
C ARG A 21 -6.59 13.97 9.51
N LYS A 22 -6.15 14.92 8.67
CA LYS A 22 -6.79 16.24 8.60
C LYS A 22 -8.26 16.14 8.19
N GLY A 23 -8.58 15.25 7.25
CA GLY A 23 -9.97 15.00 6.85
C GLY A 23 -10.84 14.54 8.03
N THR A 24 -10.32 13.69 8.91
CA THR A 24 -11.06 13.22 10.09
C THR A 24 -11.33 14.31 11.14
N GLU A 25 -10.68 15.47 11.04
CA GLU A 25 -10.88 16.60 11.97
C GLU A 25 -12.01 17.54 11.52
N GLU A 26 -12.55 17.37 10.31
CA GLU A 26 -13.73 18.10 9.85
C GLU A 26 -14.98 17.65 10.64
N SER A 27 -15.95 18.56 10.83
CA SER A 27 -17.08 18.36 11.76
C SER A 27 -18.41 17.97 11.10
N ASP A 28 -18.40 17.80 9.78
CA ASP A 28 -19.56 17.52 8.94
C ASP A 28 -19.48 16.11 8.31
N GLU A 29 -20.32 15.84 7.30
CA GLU A 29 -20.37 14.55 6.60
C GLU A 29 -19.03 14.19 5.95
N LEU A 30 -18.21 15.18 5.57
CA LEU A 30 -16.86 14.95 5.06
C LEU A 30 -15.97 14.33 6.13
N GLY A 31 -16.04 14.84 7.37
CA GLY A 31 -15.32 14.28 8.51
C GLY A 31 -15.72 12.83 8.81
N ALA A 32 -17.03 12.55 8.79
CA ALA A 32 -17.55 11.20 8.97
C ALA A 32 -17.09 10.24 7.86
N ALA A 33 -17.12 10.69 6.59
CA ALA A 33 -16.63 9.91 5.46
C ALA A 33 -15.10 9.67 5.54
N ALA A 34 -14.33 10.67 5.96
CA ALA A 34 -12.89 10.54 6.14
C ALA A 34 -12.55 9.53 7.25
N LEU A 35 -13.32 9.53 8.34
CA LEU A 35 -13.16 8.56 9.42
C LEU A 35 -13.41 7.13 8.92
N ALA A 36 -14.47 6.91 8.14
CA ALA A 36 -14.76 5.61 7.56
C ALA A 36 -13.63 5.11 6.63
N VAL A 37 -13.02 6.01 5.85
CA VAL A 37 -11.82 5.68 5.06
C VAL A 37 -10.65 5.32 5.98
N ALA A 38 -10.41 6.10 7.05
CA ALA A 38 -9.31 5.86 8.00
C ALA A 38 -9.41 4.51 8.72
N GLU A 39 -10.61 4.09 9.10
CA GLU A 39 -10.88 2.80 9.74
C GLU A 39 -10.53 1.61 8.84
N LEU A 40 -10.71 1.74 7.53
CA LEU A 40 -10.35 0.72 6.55
C LEU A 40 -8.85 0.78 6.19
N MET A 41 -8.33 2.00 5.99
CA MET A 41 -6.97 2.26 5.52
C MET A 41 -5.90 1.91 6.55
N HIS A 42 -6.12 2.24 7.83
CA HIS A 42 -5.09 2.03 8.85
C HIS A 42 -4.65 0.57 9.00
N PRO A 43 -5.56 -0.41 9.20
CA PRO A 43 -5.15 -1.82 9.26
C PRO A 43 -4.60 -2.33 7.92
N HIS A 44 -5.01 -1.75 6.79
CA HIS A 44 -4.48 -2.10 5.48
C HIS A 44 -3.00 -1.67 5.33
N PHE A 45 -2.68 -0.40 5.58
CA PHE A 45 -1.31 0.11 5.53
C PHE A 45 -0.35 -0.63 6.47
N LEU A 46 -0.82 -1.07 7.64
CA LEU A 46 0.01 -1.89 8.53
C LEU A 46 0.48 -3.19 7.86
N LYS A 47 -0.39 -3.86 7.09
CA LYS A 47 -0.03 -5.08 6.36
C LYS A 47 0.97 -4.78 5.24
N GLU A 48 0.77 -3.67 4.55
CA GLU A 48 1.66 -3.26 3.48
C GLU A 48 3.06 -2.98 3.98
N GLU A 49 3.15 -2.21 5.07
CA GLU A 49 4.42 -1.92 5.73
C GLU A 49 5.05 -3.15 6.40
N GLU A 50 4.25 -4.10 6.86
CA GLU A 50 4.73 -5.34 7.47
C GLU A 50 5.32 -6.31 6.43
N TYR A 51 4.66 -6.48 5.28
CA TYR A 51 5.06 -7.55 4.36
C TYR A 51 4.92 -7.26 2.86
N ALA A 52 4.13 -6.28 2.41
CA ALA A 52 3.93 -6.05 0.98
C ALA A 52 5.03 -5.19 0.34
N LEU A 53 5.40 -4.09 0.99
CA LEU A 53 6.37 -3.11 0.49
C LEU A 53 7.82 -3.41 0.83
N PRO A 54 8.17 -3.99 2.01
CA PRO A 54 9.56 -4.29 2.34
C PRO A 54 10.34 -5.08 1.27
N PRO A 55 9.75 -6.10 0.59
CA PRO A 55 10.45 -6.82 -0.48
C PRO A 55 10.95 -5.93 -1.62
N LEU A 56 10.28 -4.82 -1.90
CA LEU A 56 10.66 -3.89 -2.98
C LEU A 56 12.01 -3.21 -2.72
N GLY A 57 12.46 -3.17 -1.46
CA GLY A 57 13.79 -2.69 -1.10
C GLY A 57 14.94 -3.47 -1.75
N LEU A 58 14.69 -4.71 -2.19
CA LEU A 58 15.70 -5.54 -2.85
C LEU A 58 15.82 -5.28 -4.35
N LEU A 59 14.88 -4.59 -4.99
CA LEU A 59 14.84 -4.43 -6.46
C LEU A 59 16.16 -3.88 -7.03
N GLY A 60 16.77 -2.90 -6.34
CA GLY A 60 18.05 -2.32 -6.73
C GLY A 60 19.17 -3.36 -6.83
N ASP A 61 19.38 -4.15 -5.79
CA ASP A 61 20.44 -5.17 -5.76
C ASP A 61 20.15 -6.32 -6.72
N LEU A 62 18.91 -6.80 -6.74
CA LEU A 62 18.49 -7.91 -7.59
C LEU A 62 18.62 -7.57 -9.08
N SER A 63 18.30 -6.33 -9.48
CA SER A 63 18.48 -5.86 -10.85
C SER A 63 19.93 -5.85 -11.32
N ARG A 64 20.89 -5.78 -10.39
CA ARG A 64 22.34 -5.89 -10.66
C ARG A 64 22.87 -7.33 -10.58
N GLY A 65 22.00 -8.30 -10.31
CA GLY A 65 22.37 -9.69 -10.07
C GLY A 65 23.00 -9.95 -8.71
N ALA A 66 22.96 -8.98 -7.79
CA ALA A 66 23.47 -9.14 -6.44
C ALA A 66 22.40 -9.80 -5.55
N VAL A 67 22.66 -11.05 -5.15
CA VAL A 67 21.78 -11.80 -4.25
C VAL A 67 22.58 -12.24 -3.02
N ALA A 68 22.45 -11.49 -1.94
CA ALA A 68 23.05 -11.88 -0.66
C ALA A 68 22.36 -13.14 -0.11
N PRO A 69 23.06 -14.02 0.64
CA PRO A 69 22.44 -15.17 1.28
C PRO A 69 21.25 -14.81 2.18
N SER A 70 21.31 -13.65 2.84
CA SER A 70 20.23 -13.12 3.69
C SER A 70 18.97 -12.70 2.93
N ALA A 71 19.04 -12.55 1.59
CA ALA A 71 17.86 -12.24 0.79
C ALA A 71 16.77 -13.32 0.89
N ARG A 72 17.13 -14.57 1.27
CA ARG A 72 16.17 -15.66 1.48
C ARG A 72 15.15 -15.36 2.58
N ASP A 73 15.49 -14.51 3.56
CA ASP A 73 14.56 -14.11 4.61
C ASP A 73 13.32 -13.38 4.03
N VAL A 74 13.44 -12.78 2.84
CA VAL A 74 12.32 -12.06 2.18
C VAL A 74 11.19 -12.99 1.78
N LEU A 75 11.48 -14.29 1.62
CA LEU A 75 10.51 -15.28 1.17
C LEU A 75 9.32 -15.40 2.13
N VAL A 76 9.56 -15.21 3.44
CA VAL A 76 8.50 -15.18 4.46
C VAL A 76 7.48 -14.08 4.16
N LEU A 77 7.95 -12.89 3.77
CA LEU A 77 7.10 -11.74 3.46
C LEU A 77 6.37 -11.94 2.14
N THR A 78 7.07 -12.39 1.10
CA THR A 78 6.48 -12.55 -0.23
C THR A 78 5.49 -13.72 -0.28
N ASP A 79 5.72 -14.79 0.49
CA ASP A 79 4.76 -15.90 0.61
C ASP A 79 3.49 -15.46 1.34
N LYS A 80 3.64 -14.66 2.40
CA LYS A 80 2.52 -14.04 3.11
C LYS A 80 1.74 -13.12 2.17
N LEU A 81 2.42 -12.25 1.42
CA LEU A 81 1.77 -11.39 0.42
C LEU A 81 0.97 -12.22 -0.60
N LYS A 82 1.55 -13.30 -1.14
CA LYS A 82 0.83 -14.19 -2.09
C LYS A 82 -0.41 -14.81 -1.47
N ALA A 83 -0.31 -15.29 -0.24
CA ALA A 83 -1.42 -15.92 0.47
C ALA A 83 -2.54 -14.93 0.79
N ASP A 84 -2.17 -13.72 1.21
CA ASP A 84 -3.10 -12.67 1.63
C ASP A 84 -3.59 -11.81 0.45
N LEU A 85 -3.01 -11.94 -0.76
CA LEU A 85 -3.34 -11.10 -1.92
C LEU A 85 -4.86 -11.02 -2.22
N PRO A 86 -5.64 -12.12 -2.23
CA PRO A 86 -7.09 -12.02 -2.46
C PRO A 86 -7.81 -11.14 -1.42
N GLN A 87 -7.34 -11.15 -0.17
CA GLN A 87 -7.85 -10.29 0.89
C GLN A 87 -7.41 -8.84 0.69
N MET A 88 -6.13 -8.58 0.39
CA MET A 88 -5.62 -7.23 0.12
C MET A 88 -6.42 -6.54 -1.00
N LEU A 89 -6.69 -7.26 -2.10
CA LEU A 89 -7.53 -6.77 -3.20
C LEU A 89 -9.00 -6.53 -2.79
N ALA A 90 -9.53 -7.31 -1.85
CA ALA A 90 -10.88 -7.08 -1.31
C ALA A 90 -10.94 -5.84 -0.42
N GLU A 91 -9.87 -5.57 0.33
CA GLU A 91 -9.72 -4.37 1.14
C GLU A 91 -9.64 -3.13 0.24
N HIS A 92 -8.83 -3.15 -0.83
CA HIS A 92 -8.81 -2.08 -1.83
C HIS A 92 -10.19 -1.75 -2.40
N ARG A 93 -10.99 -2.76 -2.79
CA ARG A 93 -12.36 -2.53 -3.26
C ARG A 93 -13.23 -1.82 -2.22
N SER A 94 -13.07 -2.17 -0.95
CA SER A 94 -13.81 -1.57 0.16
C SER A 94 -13.35 -0.12 0.42
N ILE A 95 -12.04 0.11 0.37
CA ILE A 95 -11.42 1.43 0.48
C ILE A 95 -11.88 2.35 -0.66
N VAL A 96 -11.81 1.90 -1.91
CA VAL A 96 -12.24 2.68 -3.09
C VAL A 96 -13.72 3.05 -2.97
N ALA A 97 -14.59 2.12 -2.55
CA ALA A 97 -16.00 2.44 -2.30
C ALA A 97 -16.20 3.50 -1.19
N ALA A 98 -15.35 3.51 -0.17
CA ALA A 98 -15.36 4.55 0.87
C ALA A 98 -14.83 5.89 0.33
N LEU A 99 -13.82 5.87 -0.55
CA LEU A 99 -13.27 7.06 -1.20
C LEU A 99 -14.28 7.73 -2.15
N GLU A 100 -15.12 6.96 -2.83
CA GLU A 100 -16.23 7.50 -3.63
C GLU A 100 -17.22 8.31 -2.77
N ARG A 101 -17.50 7.83 -1.55
CA ARG A 101 -18.34 8.55 -0.58
C ARG A 101 -17.65 9.80 -0.07
N LEU A 102 -16.36 9.71 0.28
CA LEU A 102 -15.55 10.86 0.67
C LEU A 102 -15.54 11.94 -0.41
N SER A 103 -15.32 11.54 -1.66
CA SER A 103 -15.33 12.45 -2.82
C SER A 103 -16.69 13.14 -2.99
N SER A 104 -17.79 12.41 -2.78
CA SER A 104 -19.14 12.97 -2.85
C SER A 104 -19.40 14.00 -1.75
N ALA A 105 -19.09 13.66 -0.50
CA ALA A 105 -19.21 14.58 0.64
C ALA A 105 -18.31 15.82 0.48
N ALA A 106 -17.09 15.64 -0.02
CA ALA A 106 -16.17 16.73 -0.32
C ALA A 106 -16.71 17.70 -1.39
N ARG A 107 -17.39 17.20 -2.43
CA ARG A 107 -18.05 18.04 -3.45
C ARG A 107 -19.18 18.87 -2.84
N GLU A 108 -20.01 18.26 -2.00
CA GLU A 108 -21.12 18.95 -1.32
C GLU A 108 -20.61 20.01 -0.34
N ALA A 109 -19.54 19.72 0.39
CA ALA A 109 -18.89 20.64 1.32
C ALA A 109 -18.03 21.73 0.63
N GLY A 110 -17.87 21.69 -0.70
CA GLY A 110 -17.05 22.64 -1.44
C GLY A 110 -15.54 22.53 -1.12
N ARG A 111 -15.06 21.33 -0.82
CA ARG A 111 -13.68 21.00 -0.44
C ARG A 111 -12.95 20.20 -1.53
N PRO A 112 -12.56 20.84 -2.66
CA PRO A 112 -11.96 20.14 -3.80
C PRO A 112 -10.67 19.39 -3.47
N GLU A 113 -9.94 19.78 -2.42
CA GLU A 113 -8.74 19.10 -1.94
C GLU A 113 -9.01 17.63 -1.53
N TYR A 114 -10.17 17.33 -0.95
CA TYR A 114 -10.51 15.95 -0.56
C TYR A 114 -11.06 15.11 -1.72
N VAL A 115 -11.57 15.77 -2.76
CA VAL A 115 -11.88 15.10 -4.05
C VAL A 115 -10.58 14.63 -4.70
N GLN A 116 -9.59 15.52 -4.80
CA GLN A 116 -8.28 15.19 -5.36
C GLN A 116 -7.55 14.13 -4.54
N PHE A 117 -7.64 14.21 -3.21
CA PHE A 117 -7.11 13.17 -2.32
C PHE A 117 -7.75 11.80 -2.57
N ALA A 118 -9.08 11.73 -2.69
CA ALA A 118 -9.78 10.46 -2.96
C ALA A 118 -9.37 9.85 -4.31
N GLU A 119 -9.21 10.68 -5.34
CA GLU A 119 -8.72 10.27 -6.66
C GLU A 119 -7.26 9.76 -6.59
N ALA A 120 -6.39 10.48 -5.89
CA ALA A 120 -4.99 10.11 -5.70
C ALA A 120 -4.85 8.79 -4.92
N LEU A 121 -5.62 8.60 -3.85
CA LEU A 121 -5.57 7.38 -3.05
C LEU A 121 -6.16 6.17 -3.78
N THR A 122 -7.12 6.39 -4.68
CA THR A 122 -7.61 5.33 -5.59
C THR A 122 -6.54 4.93 -6.60
N LEU A 123 -5.82 5.91 -7.17
CA LEU A 123 -4.71 5.63 -8.08
C LEU A 123 -3.54 4.91 -7.37
N HIS A 124 -3.28 5.26 -6.11
CA HIS A 124 -2.30 4.57 -5.27
C HIS A 124 -2.62 3.08 -5.15
N ALA A 125 -3.85 2.72 -4.78
CA ALA A 125 -4.29 1.32 -4.73
C ALA A 125 -4.13 0.60 -6.09
N GLN A 126 -4.43 1.28 -7.21
CA GLN A 126 -4.21 0.71 -8.55
C GLN A 126 -2.73 0.45 -8.84
N ASN A 127 -1.84 1.38 -8.49
CA ASN A 127 -0.40 1.20 -8.66
C ASN A 127 0.10 0.00 -7.84
N GLU A 128 -0.46 -0.23 -6.66
CA GLU A 128 -0.12 -1.38 -5.84
C GLU A 128 -0.55 -2.70 -6.48
N GLU A 129 -1.79 -2.77 -6.96
CA GLU A 129 -2.32 -3.96 -7.63
C GLU A 129 -1.58 -4.29 -8.94
N GLU A 130 -1.29 -3.26 -9.75
CA GLU A 130 -0.76 -3.44 -11.10
C GLU A 130 0.77 -3.55 -11.12
N VAL A 131 1.46 -2.93 -10.15
CA VAL A 131 2.91 -2.79 -10.17
C VAL A 131 3.55 -3.30 -8.88
N MET A 132 3.17 -2.76 -7.72
CA MET A 132 3.96 -2.98 -6.50
C MET A 132 3.83 -4.40 -5.95
N TYR A 133 2.61 -4.93 -5.78
CA TYR A 133 2.42 -6.29 -5.29
C TYR A 133 2.97 -7.34 -6.27
N PRO A 134 2.72 -7.26 -7.60
CA PRO A 134 3.36 -8.16 -8.55
C PRO A 134 4.89 -8.08 -8.49
N ALA A 135 5.47 -6.89 -8.37
CA ALA A 135 6.93 -6.74 -8.26
C ALA A 135 7.48 -7.36 -6.97
N ALA A 136 6.82 -7.15 -5.82
CA ALA A 136 7.20 -7.76 -4.55
C ALA A 136 7.12 -9.30 -4.61
N ILE A 137 6.09 -9.83 -5.26
CA ILE A 137 5.97 -11.26 -5.54
C ILE A 137 7.13 -11.77 -6.41
N LEU A 138 7.45 -11.05 -7.50
CA LEU A 138 8.55 -11.42 -8.40
C LEU A 138 9.92 -11.35 -7.73
N VAL A 139 10.12 -10.45 -6.76
CA VAL A 139 11.32 -10.44 -5.91
C VAL A 139 11.48 -11.78 -5.21
N GLY A 140 10.42 -12.29 -4.58
CA GLY A 140 10.44 -13.60 -3.92
C GLY A 140 10.77 -14.74 -4.88
N GLU A 141 10.11 -14.77 -6.04
CA GLU A 141 10.37 -15.79 -7.08
C GLU A 141 11.80 -15.76 -7.60
N TYR A 142 12.33 -14.56 -7.83
CA TYR A 142 13.70 -14.40 -8.30
C TYR A 142 14.72 -14.84 -7.25
N VAL A 143 14.49 -14.52 -5.97
CA VAL A 143 15.33 -15.01 -4.87
C VAL A 143 15.29 -16.54 -4.80
N ARG A 144 14.11 -17.17 -4.87
CA ARG A 144 13.99 -18.65 -4.91
C ARG A 144 14.83 -19.25 -6.02
N LEU A 145 14.69 -18.72 -7.23
CA LEU A 145 15.42 -19.16 -8.41
C LEU A 145 16.94 -19.05 -8.23
N LYS A 146 17.43 -17.95 -7.66
CA LYS A 146 18.87 -17.68 -7.50
C LYS A 146 19.51 -18.44 -6.34
N THR A 147 18.74 -18.80 -5.31
CA THR A 147 19.28 -19.49 -4.13
C THR A 147 18.94 -20.99 -4.08
N GLY A 148 18.22 -21.52 -5.08
CA GLY A 148 17.82 -22.93 -5.11
C GLY A 148 16.81 -23.30 -4.01
N SER A 149 15.99 -22.35 -3.56
CA SER A 149 14.90 -22.63 -2.62
C SER A 149 13.68 -23.10 -3.41
N ALA A 150 13.23 -24.34 -3.19
CA ALA A 150 11.89 -24.75 -3.60
C ALA A 150 10.85 -23.96 -2.79
#